data_AF-A0A971Q053-F1
#
_entry.id   AF-A0A971Q053-F1
#
_cell.length_a   1.000
_cell.length_b   1.000
_cell.length_c   1.000
_cell.angle_alpha   90.00
_cell.angle_beta   90.00
_cell.angle_gamma   90.00
#
_symmetry.space_group_name_H-M   'P 1'
#
loop_
_entity.id
_entity.type
_entity.pdbx_description
1 polymer ?
#
loop_
_entity_poly.entity_id
_entity_poly.type
_entity_poly.pdbx_seq_one_letter_code
_entity_poly.pdbx_strand_id
1 'polypeptide(L)'
;MRSKMQRTNNQKGFTLVELMVVVVIVGILVAIAVPVYNSVTAKAELGAIQSNLRTIDGAIMMAKASETGTLTQASDFTDTIMKKYVTGWPIKGPGDCTYQIIEKDSNIRAQVTITTKTEGGLAAGTYYLVNDEVKSST
;
A
#
# COMPACT_ATOMS: atom_id res chain seq x y z
N MET A 1 -61.34 -35.96 19.70
CA MET A 1 -60.08 -35.94 20.49
C MET A 1 -58.94 -35.49 19.59
N ARG A 2 -58.37 -34.29 19.79
CA ARG A 2 -57.22 -33.79 19.01
C ARG A 2 -55.93 -34.11 19.77
N SER A 3 -55.14 -35.05 19.27
CA SER A 3 -53.82 -35.38 19.82
C SER A 3 -52.83 -34.25 19.47
N LYS A 4 -52.26 -33.62 20.49
CA LYS A 4 -51.26 -32.54 20.36
C LYS A 4 -49.89 -33.19 20.21
N MET A 5 -49.34 -33.18 18.99
CA MET A 5 -48.00 -33.68 18.71
C MET A 5 -46.95 -32.72 19.29
N GLN A 6 -46.33 -33.09 20.41
CA GLN A 6 -45.25 -32.32 21.02
C GLN A 6 -43.96 -32.51 20.22
N ARG A 7 -43.47 -31.44 19.58
CA ARG A 7 -42.14 -31.41 18.96
C ARG A 7 -41.09 -31.32 20.08
N THR A 8 -40.31 -32.37 20.28
CA THR A 8 -39.13 -32.34 21.15
C THR A 8 -38.02 -31.56 20.44
N ASN A 9 -37.82 -30.30 20.83
CA ASN A 9 -36.67 -29.52 20.38
C ASN A 9 -35.40 -30.07 21.05
N ASN A 10 -34.66 -30.92 20.34
CA ASN A 10 -33.37 -31.45 20.76
C ASN A 10 -32.29 -30.37 20.63
N GLN A 11 -32.30 -29.38 21.53
CA GLN A 11 -31.28 -28.34 21.59
C GLN A 11 -30.00 -28.95 22.18
N LYS A 12 -29.14 -29.50 21.32
CA LYS A 12 -27.76 -29.83 21.68
C LYS A 12 -26.99 -28.52 21.82
N GLY A 13 -26.69 -28.12 23.06
CA GLY A 13 -25.79 -27.01 23.34
C GLY A 13 -24.34 -27.40 23.05
N PHE A 14 -23.54 -26.43 22.60
CA PHE A 14 -22.09 -26.59 22.43
C PHE A 14 -21.43 -26.79 23.80
N THR A 15 -20.48 -27.71 23.92
CA THR A 15 -19.74 -27.87 25.17
C THR A 15 -18.67 -26.79 25.30
N LEU A 16 -18.41 -26.32 26.53
CA LEU A 16 -17.32 -25.37 26.78
C LEU A 16 -15.95 -25.93 26.38
N VAL A 17 -15.78 -27.25 26.52
CA VAL A 17 -14.55 -27.94 26.16
C VAL A 17 -14.31 -27.92 24.65
N GLU A 18 -15.35 -28.13 23.83
CA GLU A 18 -15.24 -28.00 22.37
C GLU A 18 -14.79 -26.60 21.97
N LEU A 19 -15.32 -25.56 22.62
CA LEU A 19 -14.93 -24.18 22.31
C LEU A 19 -13.49 -23.88 22.78
N MET A 20 -13.06 -24.41 23.93
CA MET A 20 -11.70 -24.21 24.44
C MET A 20 -10.63 -24.77 23.49
N VAL A 21 -10.82 -25.99 22.98
CA VAL A 21 -9.84 -26.60 22.06
C VAL A 21 -9.75 -25.81 20.76
N VAL A 22 -10.87 -25.30 20.25
CA VAL A 22 -10.90 -24.47 19.04
C VAL A 22 -10.10 -23.18 19.23
N VAL A 23 -10.29 -22.48 20.35
CA VAL A 23 -9.57 -21.22 20.63
C VAL A 23 -8.07 -21.46 20.76
N VAL A 24 -7.66 -22.59 21.36
CA VAL A 24 -6.24 -22.97 21.45
C VAL A 24 -5.63 -23.18 20.06
N ILE A 25 -6.30 -23.94 19.19
CA ILE A 25 -5.81 -24.19 17.83
C ILE A 25 -5.73 -22.88 17.03
N VAL A 26 -6.76 -22.02 17.10
CA VAL A 26 -6.76 -20.71 16.44
C VAL A 26 -5.64 -19.82 16.98
N GLY A 27 -5.36 -19.86 18.29
CA GLY A 27 -4.25 -19.12 18.89
C GLY A 27 -2.89 -19.48 18.29
N ILE A 28 -2.62 -20.78 18.08
CA ILE A 28 -1.37 -21.26 17.46
C ILE A 28 -1.29 -20.79 16.00
N LEU A 29 -2.39 -20.85 15.26
CA LEU A 29 -2.42 -20.41 13.86
C LEU A 29 -2.16 -18.90 13.74
N VAL A 30 -2.80 -18.08 14.59
CA VAL A 30 -2.64 -16.61 14.58
C VAL A 30 -1.20 -16.21 14.91
N ALA A 31 -0.55 -16.90 15.84
CA ALA A 31 0.85 -16.61 16.23
C ALA A 31 1.82 -16.72 15.05
N ILE A 32 1.58 -17.64 14.10
CA ILE A 32 2.40 -17.79 12.89
C ILE A 32 1.88 -16.89 11.76
N ALA A 33 0.57 -16.77 11.62
CA ALA A 33 -0.06 -16.05 10.51
C ALA A 33 0.23 -14.55 10.53
N VAL A 34 0.19 -13.89 11.69
CA VAL A 34 0.39 -12.43 11.81
C VAL A 34 1.77 -11.97 11.30
N PRO A 35 2.91 -12.51 11.78
CA PRO A 35 4.21 -12.05 11.29
C PRO A 35 4.42 -12.35 9.80
N VAL A 36 3.90 -13.49 9.30
CA VAL A 36 3.96 -13.83 7.88
C VAL A 36 3.15 -12.83 7.06
N TYR A 37 1.92 -12.55 7.47
CA TYR A 37 1.05 -11.58 6.81
C TYR A 37 1.70 -10.20 6.76
N ASN A 38 2.22 -9.69 7.88
CA ASN A 38 2.92 -8.39 7.93
C ASN A 38 4.13 -8.34 6.99
N SER A 39 4.87 -9.45 6.86
CA SER A 39 6.01 -9.51 5.93
C SER A 39 5.60 -9.51 4.45
N VAL A 40 4.47 -10.14 4.11
CA VAL A 40 3.95 -10.22 2.75
C VAL A 40 3.36 -8.88 2.33
N THR A 41 2.57 -8.25 3.21
CA THR A 41 2.03 -6.92 2.96
C THR A 41 3.17 -5.92 2.77
N ALA A 42 4.15 -5.89 3.68
CA ALA A 42 5.32 -5.00 3.55
C ALA A 42 6.06 -5.12 2.20
N LYS A 43 6.24 -6.35 1.69
CA LYS A 43 6.85 -6.58 0.38
C LYS A 43 5.97 -6.09 -0.77
N ALA A 44 4.66 -6.32 -0.69
CA ALA A 44 3.70 -5.83 -1.68
C ALA A 44 3.67 -4.30 -1.71
N GLU A 45 3.72 -3.65 -0.55
CA GLU A 45 3.77 -2.19 -0.44
C GLU A 45 5.05 -1.62 -1.07
N LEU A 46 6.20 -2.21 -0.76
CA LEU A 46 7.48 -1.85 -1.38
C LEU A 46 7.44 -1.97 -2.91
N GLY A 47 6.92 -3.07 -3.44
CA GLY A 47 6.79 -3.28 -4.89
C GLY A 47 5.84 -2.28 -5.54
N ALA A 48 4.73 -1.96 -4.88
CA ALA A 48 3.79 -0.95 -5.34
C ALA A 48 4.41 0.45 -5.37
N ILE A 49 5.13 0.84 -4.30
CA ILE A 49 5.85 2.11 -4.22
C ILE A 49 6.88 2.23 -5.34
N GLN A 50 7.71 1.20 -5.51
CA GLN A 50 8.73 1.17 -6.56
C GLN A 50 8.11 1.29 -7.96
N SER A 51 7.01 0.59 -8.21
CA SER A 51 6.26 0.66 -9.48
C SER A 51 5.65 2.04 -9.74
N ASN A 52 5.08 2.66 -8.71
CA ASN A 52 4.49 3.99 -8.80
C ASN A 52 5.55 5.06 -9.05
N LEU A 53 6.69 5.01 -8.34
CA LEU A 53 7.81 5.92 -8.58
C LEU A 53 8.32 5.81 -10.03
N ARG A 54 8.52 4.59 -10.55
CA ARG A 54 8.89 4.37 -11.96
C ARG A 54 7.88 4.98 -12.94
N THR A 55 6.59 4.79 -12.66
CA THR A 55 5.51 5.32 -13.50
C THR A 55 5.55 6.84 -13.55
N ILE A 56 5.78 7.49 -12.41
CA ILE A 56 5.87 8.95 -12.33
C ILE A 56 7.15 9.46 -12.99
N ASP A 57 8.30 8.84 -12.76
CA ASP A 57 9.57 9.21 -13.41
C ASP A 57 9.49 9.08 -14.94
N GLY A 58 8.85 8.01 -15.45
CA GLY A 58 8.57 7.85 -16.87
C GLY A 58 7.67 8.95 -17.42
N ALA A 59 6.63 9.35 -16.67
CA ALA A 59 5.77 10.45 -17.05
C ALA A 59 6.49 11.81 -17.04
N ILE A 60 7.38 12.06 -16.07
CA ILE A 60 8.25 13.24 -16.04
C ILE A 60 9.10 13.30 -17.31
N MET A 61 9.72 12.18 -17.70
CA MET A 61 10.55 12.10 -18.91
C MET A 61 9.73 12.35 -20.18
N MET A 62 8.54 11.74 -20.30
CA MET A 62 7.65 11.94 -21.45
C MET A 62 7.15 13.38 -21.55
N ALA A 63 6.78 13.99 -20.41
CA ALA A 63 6.35 15.38 -20.36
C ALA A 63 7.47 16.33 -20.79
N LYS A 64 8.71 16.15 -20.28
CA LYS A 64 9.88 16.93 -20.71
C LYS A 64 10.16 16.84 -22.21
N ALA A 65 9.94 15.67 -22.80
CA ALA A 65 10.19 15.46 -24.24
C ALA A 65 9.09 16.05 -25.13
N SER A 66 7.87 16.19 -24.62
CA SER A 66 6.69 16.54 -25.42
C SER A 66 6.24 17.98 -25.26
N GLU A 67 6.45 18.58 -24.09
CA GLU A 67 6.03 19.95 -23.81
C GLU A 67 7.02 20.95 -24.43
N THR A 68 6.47 21.93 -25.14
CA THR A 68 7.24 22.90 -25.95
C THR A 68 7.94 23.98 -25.10
N GLY A 69 7.45 24.20 -23.88
CA GLY A 69 8.16 24.96 -22.85
C GLY A 69 9.06 24.00 -22.06
N THR A 70 10.36 24.30 -21.99
CA THR A 70 11.32 23.46 -21.28
C THR A 70 10.91 23.35 -19.82
N LEU A 71 10.30 22.22 -19.42
CA LEU A 71 9.99 21.92 -18.02
C LEU A 71 11.33 21.74 -17.29
N THR A 72 11.78 22.81 -16.63
CA THR A 72 13.11 22.90 -16.02
C THR A 72 13.07 22.84 -14.51
N GLN A 73 11.91 23.07 -13.90
CA GLN A 73 11.70 23.05 -12.46
C GLN A 73 10.59 22.08 -12.09
N ALA A 74 10.65 21.53 -10.87
CA ALA A 74 9.60 20.62 -10.37
C ALA A 74 8.21 21.27 -10.36
N SER A 75 8.13 22.59 -10.13
CA SER A 75 6.89 23.37 -10.16
C SER A 75 6.20 23.39 -11.52
N ASP A 76 6.93 23.12 -12.61
CA ASP A 76 6.38 23.11 -13.96
C ASP A 76 5.47 21.90 -14.17
N PHE A 77 5.62 20.84 -13.36
CA PHE A 77 4.81 19.61 -13.42
C PHE A 77 3.50 19.79 -12.65
N THR A 78 2.67 20.71 -13.13
CA THR A 78 1.33 20.95 -12.60
C THR A 78 0.43 19.71 -12.75
N ASP A 79 -0.64 19.65 -11.96
CA ASP A 79 -1.66 18.59 -12.07
C ASP A 79 -2.21 18.44 -13.50
N THR A 80 -2.35 19.54 -14.24
CA THR A 80 -2.83 19.52 -15.63
C THR A 80 -1.86 18.76 -16.53
N ILE A 81 -0.56 19.02 -16.38
CA ILE A 81 0.48 18.34 -17.16
C ILE A 81 0.52 16.87 -16.74
N MET A 82 0.55 16.57 -15.44
CA MET A 82 0.67 15.19 -14.98
C MET A 82 -0.54 14.33 -15.34
N LYS A 83 -1.76 14.88 -15.34
CA LYS A 83 -2.96 14.15 -15.78
C LYS A 83 -2.94 13.75 -17.26
N LYS A 84 -2.12 14.39 -18.10
CA LYS A 84 -1.93 14.00 -19.51
C LYS A 84 -1.06 12.74 -19.66
N TYR A 85 -0.14 12.51 -18.74
CA TYR A 85 0.86 11.43 -18.82
C TYR A 85 0.64 10.30 -17.79
N VAL A 86 -0.14 10.56 -16.74
CA VAL A 86 -0.46 9.59 -15.68
C VAL A 86 -1.96 9.58 -15.44
N THR A 87 -2.58 8.44 -15.71
CA THR A 87 -3.99 8.22 -15.38
C THR A 87 -4.18 8.14 -13.87
N GLY A 88 -5.13 8.91 -13.33
CA GLY A 88 -5.44 8.90 -11.90
C GLY A 88 -4.49 9.74 -11.04
N TRP A 89 -3.79 10.72 -11.62
CA TRP A 89 -2.99 11.67 -10.87
C TRP A 89 -3.85 12.52 -9.90
N PRO A 90 -3.43 12.70 -8.63
CA PRO A 90 -2.22 12.16 -8.00
C PRO A 90 -2.34 10.66 -7.69
N ILE A 91 -1.27 9.90 -7.95
CA ILE A 91 -1.24 8.47 -7.65
C ILE A 91 -1.39 8.28 -6.14
N LYS A 92 -2.30 7.39 -5.73
CA LYS A 92 -2.40 6.91 -4.35
C LYS A 92 -1.54 5.67 -4.17
N GLY A 93 -0.72 5.65 -3.15
CA GLY A 93 0.09 4.48 -2.83
C GLY A 93 -0.55 3.59 -1.78
N PRO A 94 0.14 2.52 -1.38
CA PRO A 94 -0.29 1.69 -0.27
C PRO A 94 -0.21 2.48 1.05
N GLY A 95 -1.24 2.36 1.89
CA GLY A 95 -1.29 3.01 3.20
C GLY A 95 -1.27 4.54 3.15
N ASP A 96 -0.71 5.18 4.17
CA ASP A 96 -0.64 6.64 4.30
C ASP A 96 0.61 7.19 3.62
N CYS A 97 0.65 7.13 2.29
CA CYS A 97 1.72 7.74 1.51
C CYS A 97 1.21 8.64 0.37
N THR A 98 2.01 9.65 0.04
CA THR A 98 1.73 10.64 -1.01
C THR A 98 2.92 10.77 -1.95
N TYR A 99 2.65 10.92 -3.25
CA TYR A 99 3.70 11.13 -4.25
C TYR A 99 3.76 12.60 -4.65
N GLN A 100 4.98 13.10 -4.79
CA GLN A 100 5.28 14.46 -5.22
C GLN A 100 6.44 14.44 -6.20
N ILE A 101 6.51 15.49 -7.01
CA ILE A 101 7.63 15.72 -7.91
C ILE A 101 8.53 16.74 -7.22
N ILE A 102 9.80 16.40 -7.08
CA ILE A 102 10.78 17.25 -6.41
C ILE A 102 11.98 17.49 -7.32
N GLU A 103 12.71 18.54 -7.00
CA GLU A 103 14.04 18.77 -7.55
C GLU A 103 15.09 18.41 -6.50
N LYS A 104 15.97 17.47 -6.83
CA LYS A 104 17.10 17.08 -5.97
C LYS A 104 18.34 16.86 -6.84
N ASP A 105 19.44 17.50 -6.47
CA ASP A 105 20.72 17.46 -7.21
C ASP A 105 20.56 17.86 -8.69
N SER A 106 19.86 18.97 -8.96
CA SER A 106 19.54 19.47 -10.30
C SER A 106 18.75 18.49 -11.18
N ASN A 107 18.15 17.46 -10.57
CA ASN A 107 17.33 16.47 -11.26
C ASN A 107 15.91 16.47 -10.70
N ILE A 108 14.95 16.58 -11.61
CA ILE A 108 13.53 16.45 -11.31
C ILE A 108 13.17 14.97 -11.29
N ARG A 109 12.58 14.52 -10.19
CA ARG A 109 12.25 13.11 -9.96
C ARG A 109 11.02 12.95 -9.08
N ALA A 110 10.44 11.78 -9.10
CA ALA A 110 9.40 11.38 -8.17
C ALA A 110 9.95 11.14 -6.76
N GLN A 111 9.21 11.57 -5.75
CA GLN A 111 9.42 11.23 -4.35
C GLN A 111 8.09 10.73 -3.76
N VAL A 112 8.19 9.73 -2.90
CA VAL A 112 7.09 9.30 -2.03
C VAL A 112 7.38 9.75 -0.61
N THR A 113 6.35 10.25 0.07
CA THR A 113 6.36 10.57 1.49
C THR A 113 5.49 9.56 2.20
N ILE A 114 6.07 8.78 3.11
CA ILE A 114 5.38 7.79 3.94
C ILE A 114 5.15 8.43 5.31
N THR A 115 3.89 8.53 5.72
CA THR A 115 3.50 9.23 6.95
C THR A 115 3.49 8.27 8.13
N THR A 116 2.99 7.05 7.92
CA THR A 116 2.91 6.00 8.94
C THR A 116 3.75 4.81 8.52
N LYS A 117 4.47 4.24 9.49
CA LYS A 117 5.27 3.03 9.26
C LYS A 117 4.36 1.81 9.27
N THR A 118 4.42 1.01 8.21
CA THR A 118 3.89 -0.36 8.22
C THR A 118 4.90 -1.29 8.92
N GLU A 119 4.43 -2.21 9.77
CA GLU A 119 5.31 -3.21 10.37
C GLU A 119 5.99 -4.07 9.30
N GLY A 120 7.32 -4.21 9.38
CA GLY A 120 8.13 -4.89 8.38
C GLY A 120 8.34 -4.10 7.07
N GLY A 121 7.65 -2.98 6.88
CA GLY A 121 7.76 -2.09 5.72
C GLY A 121 8.78 -0.97 5.89
N LEU A 122 8.74 -0.02 4.95
CA LEU A 122 9.54 1.20 5.03
C LEU A 122 9.16 2.03 6.26
N ALA A 123 10.14 2.71 6.82
CA ALA A 123 9.90 3.68 7.89
C ALA A 123 9.12 4.90 7.34
N ALA A 124 8.49 5.65 8.25
CA ALA A 124 7.99 6.97 7.91
C ALA A 124 9.16 7.85 7.46
N GLY A 125 8.98 8.57 6.35
CA GLY A 125 10.03 9.33 5.71
C GLY A 125 9.82 9.47 4.22
N THR A 126 10.77 10.12 3.57
CA THR A 126 10.73 10.38 2.14
C THR A 126 11.68 9.45 1.39
N TYR A 127 11.26 8.97 0.22
CA TYR A 127 12.00 8.02 -0.58
C TYR A 127 11.90 8.33 -2.08
N TYR A 128 12.92 7.98 -2.84
CA TYR A 128 12.96 8.09 -4.31
C TYR A 128 13.73 6.91 -4.91
N LEU A 129 13.63 6.72 -6.23
CA LEU A 129 14.38 5.68 -6.92
C LEU A 129 15.80 6.13 -7.28
N VAL A 130 16.76 5.22 -7.08
CA VAL A 130 18.13 5.33 -7.58
C VAL A 130 18.53 3.99 -8.15
N ASN A 131 18.83 3.91 -9.44
CA ASN A 131 19.16 2.65 -10.14
C ASN A 131 18.12 1.55 -9.87
N ASP A 132 16.84 1.92 -9.95
CA ASP A 132 15.67 1.08 -9.65
C ASP A 132 15.53 0.65 -8.17
N GLU A 133 16.38 1.08 -7.26
CA GLU A 133 16.23 0.81 -5.83
C GLU A 133 15.58 1.98 -5.09
N VAL A 134 14.65 1.68 -4.18
CA VAL A 134 14.05 2.70 -3.29
C VAL A 134 15.08 3.12 -2.24
N LYS A 135 15.48 4.39 -2.25
CA LYS A 135 16.44 5.00 -1.32
C LYS A 135 15.77 6.09 -0.50
N SER A 136 16.18 6.23 0.76
CA SER A 136 15.70 7.29 1.63
C SER A 136 16.30 8.64 1.23
N SER A 137 15.47 9.68 1.26
CA SER A 137 15.87 11.07 1.11
C SER A 137 16.20 11.68 2.45
N THR A 138 17.25 11.18 3.09
CA THR A 138 17.97 11.96 4.10
C THR A 138 18.58 13.20 3.46
#